data_AF-A0A970EF77-F1
#
_entry.id   AF-A0A970EF77-F1
#
_cell.length_a   1.000
_cell.length_b   1.000
_cell.length_c   1.000
_cell.angle_alpha   90.00
_cell.angle_beta   90.00
_cell.angle_gamma   90.00
#
_symmetry.space_group_name_H-M   'P 1'
#
loop_
_entity.id
_entity.type
_entity.pdbx_description
1 polymer ?
#
loop_
_entity_poly.entity_id
_entity_poly.type
_entity_poly.pdbx_seq_one_letter_code
_entity_poly.pdbx_strand_id
1 'polypeptide(L)'
;MFEEINFAKPQYLAFLNSLLDDNGFVRLDNGEIVKRHKNFRFFATMNIGYYGTKELNQALFNWFGAVLEIAALSDEAISHMLIARVPSCKNVVDKILSVYHKIKKKIEAENLDIVISPRNLEYWARLAKYEGYIKSCGKNNYTRCKM
;
A
#
# COMPACT_ATOMS: atom_id res chain seq x y z
N MET A 1 10.08 -13.10 1.90
CA MET A 1 9.03 -12.25 1.32
C MET A 1 9.71 -11.01 0.76
N PHE A 2 9.45 -10.66 -0.50
CA PHE A 2 9.95 -9.43 -1.10
C PHE A 2 8.82 -8.41 -1.21
N GLU A 3 9.06 -7.20 -0.73
CA GLU A 3 8.14 -6.09 -0.94
C GLU A 3 8.57 -5.31 -2.19
N GLU A 4 7.60 -4.85 -2.98
CA GLU A 4 7.84 -4.00 -4.16
C GLU A 4 8.88 -4.61 -5.11
N ILE A 5 8.74 -5.91 -5.41
CA ILE A 5 9.72 -6.66 -6.21
C ILE A 5 9.98 -6.02 -7.57
N ASN A 6 8.97 -5.34 -8.12
CA ASN A 6 9.01 -4.65 -9.39
C ASN A 6 9.79 -3.32 -9.37
N PHE A 7 10.30 -2.89 -8.22
CA PHE A 7 11.24 -1.78 -8.10
C PHE A 7 12.69 -2.23 -8.37
N ALA A 8 13.00 -3.51 -8.17
CA ALA A 8 14.33 -4.04 -8.42
C ALA A 8 14.64 -4.11 -9.92
N LYS A 9 15.92 -3.86 -10.27
CA LYS A 9 16.37 -4.06 -11.66
C LYS A 9 16.24 -5.55 -12.04
N PRO A 10 15.73 -5.89 -13.24
CA PRO A 10 15.51 -7.28 -13.64
C PRO A 10 16.73 -8.20 -13.47
N GLN A 11 17.94 -7.68 -13.69
CA GLN A 11 19.19 -8.43 -13.50
C GLN A 11 19.39 -8.95 -12.07
N TYR A 12 18.90 -8.23 -11.06
CA TYR A 12 18.99 -8.64 -9.65
C TYR A 12 17.91 -9.65 -9.26
N LEU A 13 16.88 -9.83 -10.09
CA LEU A 13 15.82 -10.80 -9.88
C LEU A 13 16.07 -12.11 -10.64
N ALA A 14 17.10 -12.16 -11.49
CA ALA A 14 17.35 -13.30 -12.38
C ALA A 14 17.52 -14.64 -11.61
N PHE A 15 18.16 -14.60 -10.42
CA PHE A 15 18.36 -15.77 -9.56
C PHE A 15 17.05 -16.40 -9.08
N LEU A 16 15.94 -15.64 -9.06
CA LEU A 16 14.64 -16.18 -8.66
C LEU A 16 14.14 -17.24 -9.63
N ASN A 17 14.57 -17.22 -10.89
CA ASN A 17 14.19 -18.28 -11.83
C ASN A 17 14.68 -19.64 -11.33
N SER A 18 15.97 -19.79 -10.99
CA SER A 18 16.52 -21.06 -10.49
C SER A 18 16.04 -21.41 -9.08
N LEU A 19 15.61 -20.42 -8.29
CA LEU A 19 15.08 -20.66 -6.95
C LEU A 19 13.61 -21.12 -6.99
N LEU A 20 12.80 -20.57 -7.89
CA LEU A 20 11.35 -20.79 -7.93
C LEU A 20 10.95 -21.94 -8.86
N ASP A 21 11.75 -22.22 -9.89
CA ASP A 21 11.55 -23.36 -10.78
C ASP A 21 11.73 -24.73 -10.06
N ASP A 22 11.69 -25.80 -10.86
CA ASP A 22 11.86 -27.18 -10.39
C ASP A 22 13.29 -27.48 -9.92
N ASN A 23 14.29 -26.72 -10.36
CA ASN A 23 15.67 -26.91 -9.91
C ASN A 23 15.82 -26.52 -8.43
N GLY A 24 15.16 -25.44 -8.01
CA GLY A 24 15.05 -25.05 -6.61
C GLY A 24 16.38 -24.79 -5.92
N PHE A 25 17.23 -23.95 -6.49
CA PHE A 25 18.51 -23.57 -5.88
C PHE A 25 18.93 -22.13 -6.20
N VAL A 26 19.87 -21.61 -5.41
CA VAL A 26 20.61 -20.39 -5.70
C VAL A 26 22.09 -20.72 -5.73
N ARG A 27 22.80 -20.14 -6.71
CA ARG A 27 24.26 -20.19 -6.77
C ARG A 27 24.82 -18.89 -6.21
N LEU A 28 25.71 -19.00 -5.24
CA LEU A 28 26.40 -17.86 -4.65
C LEU A 28 27.66 -17.52 -5.47
N ASP A 29 28.20 -16.32 -5.27
CA ASP A 29 29.38 -15.83 -6.02
C ASP A 29 30.64 -16.66 -5.75
N ASN A 30 30.73 -17.30 -4.57
CA ASN A 30 31.80 -18.23 -4.22
C ASN A 30 31.65 -19.62 -4.90
N GLY A 31 30.62 -19.82 -5.73
CA GLY A 31 30.31 -21.06 -6.43
C GLY A 31 29.46 -22.05 -5.65
N GLU A 32 29.19 -21.79 -4.36
CA GLU A 32 28.34 -22.61 -3.50
C GLU A 32 26.90 -22.67 -4.03
N ILE A 33 26.27 -23.84 -3.89
CA ILE A 33 24.88 -24.06 -4.30
C ILE A 33 24.04 -24.28 -3.05
N VAL A 34 23.12 -23.34 -2.80
CA VAL A 34 22.15 -23.43 -1.72
C VAL A 34 20.85 -23.99 -2.28
N LYS A 35 20.46 -25.18 -1.84
CA LYS A 35 19.20 -25.82 -2.24
C LYS A 35 18.03 -25.29 -1.42
N ARG A 36 16.90 -25.07 -2.10
CA ARG A 36 15.63 -24.68 -1.51
C ARG A 36 15.15 -25.77 -0.56
N HIS A 37 14.82 -25.38 0.68
CA HIS A 37 14.22 -26.28 1.65
C HIS A 37 12.81 -26.71 1.24
N LYS A 38 12.38 -27.93 1.59
CA LYS A 38 11.04 -28.46 1.23
C LYS A 38 9.88 -27.60 1.71
N ASN A 39 10.06 -26.90 2.84
CA ASN A 39 9.05 -26.01 3.42
C ASN A 39 9.20 -24.55 2.99
N PHE A 40 10.06 -24.25 2.00
CA PHE A 40 10.22 -22.89 1.50
C PHE A 40 8.93 -22.39 0.85
N ARG A 41 8.60 -21.13 1.14
CA ARG A 41 7.49 -20.40 0.53
C ARG A 41 8.00 -19.02 0.12
N PHE A 42 7.64 -18.60 -1.09
CA PHE A 42 7.98 -17.30 -1.61
C PHE A 42 6.71 -16.47 -1.79
N PHE A 43 6.75 -15.24 -1.26
CA PHE A 43 5.69 -14.25 -1.38
C PHE A 43 6.34 -12.96 -1.85
N ALA A 44 5.70 -12.29 -2.80
CA ALA A 44 6.13 -10.98 -3.25
C ALA A 44 4.94 -10.03 -3.41
N THR A 45 5.17 -8.74 -3.18
CA THR A 45 4.21 -7.68 -3.49
C THR A 45 4.74 -6.82 -4.65
N MET A 46 3.84 -6.26 -5.43
CA MET A 46 4.17 -5.34 -6.52
C MET A 46 3.10 -4.26 -6.64
N ASN A 47 3.51 -3.05 -6.99
CA ASN A 47 2.59 -1.95 -7.28
C ASN A 47 2.50 -1.77 -8.80
N ILE A 48 1.33 -2.02 -9.39
CA ILE A 48 1.13 -1.88 -10.84
C ILE A 48 0.97 -0.40 -11.18
N GLY A 49 1.69 0.08 -12.20
CA GLY A 49 1.55 1.45 -12.70
C GLY A 49 2.14 2.55 -11.81
N TYR A 50 2.87 2.20 -10.75
CA TYR A 50 3.49 3.18 -9.85
C TYR A 50 4.82 3.70 -10.42
N TYR A 51 5.10 4.99 -10.23
CA TYR A 51 6.32 5.60 -10.76
C TYR A 51 7.59 4.89 -10.26
N GLY A 52 8.52 4.61 -11.19
CA GLY A 52 9.77 3.92 -10.89
C GLY A 52 9.68 2.39 -10.84
N THR A 53 8.49 1.82 -11.01
CA THR A 53 8.33 0.36 -11.13
C THR A 53 8.52 -0.13 -12.57
N LYS A 54 8.92 -1.39 -12.72
CA LYS A 54 9.05 -2.09 -14.01
C LYS A 54 8.26 -3.38 -13.96
N GLU A 55 7.56 -3.71 -15.05
CA GLU A 55 6.92 -5.02 -15.15
C GLU A 55 7.93 -6.15 -14.91
N LEU A 56 7.48 -7.20 -14.23
CA LEU A 56 8.28 -8.40 -14.08
C LEU A 56 8.49 -9.04 -15.44
N ASN A 57 9.66 -9.66 -15.65
CA ASN A 57 9.84 -10.46 -16.84
C ASN A 57 8.82 -11.63 -16.83
N GLN A 58 8.37 -12.05 -18.02
CA GLN A 58 7.35 -13.10 -18.14
C GLN A 58 7.79 -14.44 -17.52
N ALA A 59 9.07 -14.82 -17.66
CA ALA A 59 9.58 -16.07 -17.12
C ALA A 59 9.50 -16.11 -15.58
N LEU A 60 9.83 -15.02 -14.91
CA LEU A 60 9.75 -14.87 -13.47
C LEU A 60 8.28 -14.79 -13.01
N PHE A 61 7.46 -14.05 -13.74
CA PHE A 61 6.02 -13.96 -13.46
C PHE A 61 5.34 -15.33 -13.51
N ASN A 62 5.71 -16.18 -14.47
CA ASN A 62 5.15 -17.53 -14.63
C ASN A 62 5.41 -18.46 -13.43
N TRP A 63 6.41 -18.18 -12.60
CA TRP A 63 6.67 -18.97 -11.39
C TRP A 63 5.75 -18.61 -10.21
N PHE A 64 4.97 -17.54 -10.32
CA PHE A 64 3.93 -17.22 -9.34
C PHE A 64 2.66 -18.03 -9.66
N GLY A 65 2.53 -19.20 -9.02
CA GLY A 65 1.35 -20.05 -9.17
C GLY A 65 0.05 -19.46 -8.61
N ALA A 66 0.14 -18.39 -7.81
CA ALA A 66 -1.00 -17.61 -7.37
C ALA A 66 -0.66 -16.12 -7.45
N VAL A 67 -1.47 -15.39 -8.22
CA VAL A 67 -1.41 -13.92 -8.32
C VAL A 67 -2.74 -13.39 -7.81
N LEU A 68 -2.69 -12.57 -6.76
CA LEU A 68 -3.87 -11.99 -6.14
C LEU A 68 -3.84 -10.48 -6.34
N GLU A 69 -4.85 -9.97 -7.05
CA GLU A 69 -5.08 -8.54 -7.12
C GLU A 69 -5.82 -8.09 -5.85
N ILE A 70 -5.21 -7.18 -5.10
CA ILE A 70 -5.79 -6.66 -3.87
C ILE A 70 -6.73 -5.50 -4.20
N ALA A 71 -8.03 -5.78 -4.14
CA ALA A 71 -9.06 -4.77 -4.33
C ALA A 71 -9.03 -3.71 -3.21
N ALA A 72 -9.58 -2.53 -3.51
CA ALA A 72 -9.79 -1.50 -2.51
C ALA A 72 -10.68 -2.01 -1.36
N LEU A 73 -10.35 -1.63 -0.13
CA LEU A 73 -11.17 -1.96 1.04
C LEU A 73 -12.54 -1.27 0.95
N SER A 74 -13.57 -1.98 1.42
CA SER A 74 -14.89 -1.39 1.63
C SER A 74 -14.87 -0.36 2.76
N ASP A 75 -15.84 0.56 2.76
CA ASP A 75 -16.03 1.54 3.83
C ASP A 75 -16.23 0.87 5.20
N GLU A 76 -16.92 -0.26 5.24
CA GLU A 76 -17.09 -1.09 6.44
C GLU A 76 -15.74 -1.58 6.97
N ALA A 77 -14.90 -2.15 6.08
CA ALA A 77 -13.59 -2.66 6.44
C ALA A 77 -12.64 -1.53 6.88
N ILE A 78 -12.68 -0.38 6.20
CA ILE A 78 -11.91 0.81 6.58
C ILE A 78 -12.38 1.32 7.95
N SER A 79 -13.69 1.38 8.19
CA SER A 79 -14.27 1.80 9.47
C SER A 79 -13.82 0.89 10.61
N HIS A 80 -13.95 -0.42 10.42
CA HIS A 80 -13.50 -1.42 11.38
C HIS A 80 -12.01 -1.28 11.67
N MET A 81 -11.18 -1.15 10.63
CA MET A 81 -9.74 -0.94 10.76
C MET A 81 -9.41 0.35 11.55
N LEU A 82 -10.07 1.47 11.23
CA LEU A 82 -9.84 2.75 11.88
C LEU A 82 -10.23 2.71 13.36
N ILE A 83 -11.40 2.16 13.70
CA ILE A 83 -11.86 2.03 15.09
C ILE A 83 -10.92 1.11 15.88
N ALA A 84 -10.45 0.02 15.28
CA ALA A 84 -9.52 -0.90 15.94
C ALA A 84 -8.16 -0.25 16.21
N ARG A 85 -7.61 0.52 15.25
CA ARG A 85 -6.26 1.12 15.34
C ARG A 85 -6.22 2.47 16.04
N VAL A 86 -7.31 3.23 15.96
CA VAL A 86 -7.47 4.57 16.52
C VAL A 86 -8.84 4.67 17.22
N PRO A 87 -9.06 4.02 18.38
CA PRO A 87 -10.38 3.98 19.02
C PRO A 87 -11.01 5.35 19.30
N SER A 88 -10.20 6.39 19.50
CA SER A 88 -10.67 7.76 19.70
C SER A 88 -11.37 8.36 18.49
N CYS A 89 -11.18 7.82 17.28
CA CYS A 89 -11.81 8.33 16.07
C CYS A 89 -13.24 7.79 15.85
N LYS A 90 -13.74 6.87 16.70
CA LYS A 90 -15.04 6.19 16.53
C LYS A 90 -16.18 7.13 16.16
N ASN A 91 -16.28 8.28 16.81
CA ASN A 91 -17.36 9.25 16.60
C ASN A 91 -17.17 10.17 15.36
N VAL A 92 -16.04 10.04 14.66
CA VAL A 92 -15.69 10.86 13.49
C VAL A 92 -15.33 10.03 12.25
N VAL A 93 -15.43 8.69 12.31
CA VAL A 93 -15.11 7.79 11.18
C VAL A 93 -15.89 8.17 9.93
N ASP A 94 -17.20 8.41 10.05
CA ASP A 94 -18.06 8.78 8.91
C ASP A 94 -17.59 10.09 8.24
N LYS A 95 -17.08 11.03 9.04
CA LYS A 95 -16.51 12.29 8.52
C LYS A 95 -15.20 12.04 7.79
N ILE A 96 -14.34 11.17 8.32
CA ILE A 96 -13.07 10.78 7.68
C ILE A 96 -13.36 10.09 6.34
N LEU A 97 -14.31 9.16 6.30
CA LEU A 97 -14.74 8.50 5.06
C LEU A 97 -15.34 9.49 4.06
N SER A 98 -16.17 10.43 4.51
CA SER A 98 -16.71 11.48 3.64
C SER A 98 -15.60 12.31 2.99
N VAL A 99 -14.56 12.67 3.74
CA VAL A 99 -13.38 13.38 3.20
C VAL A 99 -12.61 12.50 2.23
N TYR A 100 -12.38 11.23 2.56
CA TYR A 100 -11.72 10.27 1.70
C TYR A 100 -12.38 10.16 0.32
N HIS A 101 -13.72 10.00 0.28
CA HIS A 101 -14.47 9.91 -0.96
C HIS A 101 -14.43 11.20 -1.78
N LYS A 102 -14.50 12.36 -1.13
CA LYS A 102 -14.36 13.65 -1.82
C LYS A 102 -13.00 13.80 -2.48
N ILE A 103 -11.93 13.38 -1.81
CA ILE A 103 -10.58 13.47 -2.37
C ILE A 103 -10.40 12.46 -3.50
N LYS A 104 -10.87 11.21 -3.34
CA LYS A 104 -10.87 10.21 -4.43
C LYS A 104 -11.57 10.73 -5.68
N LYS A 105 -12.79 11.26 -5.53
CA LYS A 105 -13.55 11.83 -6.65
C LYS A 105 -12.80 12.97 -7.33
N LYS A 106 -12.08 13.79 -6.56
CA LYS A 106 -11.28 14.89 -7.12
C LYS A 106 -10.06 14.38 -7.88
N ILE A 107 -9.35 13.39 -7.35
CA ILE A 107 -8.22 12.74 -8.02
C ILE A 107 -8.65 12.15 -9.36
N GLU A 108 -9.77 11.44 -9.39
CA GLU A 108 -10.35 10.86 -10.61
C GLU A 108 -10.76 11.94 -11.61
N ALA A 109 -11.46 12.99 -11.15
CA ALA A 109 -11.93 14.07 -12.01
C ALA A 109 -10.79 14.89 -12.65
N GLU A 110 -9.67 15.05 -11.93
CA GLU A 110 -8.49 15.81 -12.39
C GLU A 110 -7.40 14.90 -13.00
N ASN A 111 -7.66 13.59 -13.11
CA ASN A 111 -6.71 12.57 -13.60
C ASN A 111 -5.32 12.69 -12.95
N LEU A 112 -5.30 12.85 -11.62
CA LEU A 112 -4.06 13.02 -10.87
C LEU A 112 -3.41 11.66 -10.57
N ASP A 113 -2.10 11.56 -10.77
CA ASP A 113 -1.30 10.39 -10.39
C ASP A 113 -0.97 10.42 -8.88
N ILE A 114 -2.02 10.36 -8.06
CA ILE A 114 -1.93 10.40 -6.59
C ILE A 114 -2.71 9.23 -6.01
N VAL A 115 -2.04 8.44 -5.17
CA VAL A 115 -2.67 7.30 -4.48
C VAL A 115 -2.99 7.67 -3.03
N ILE A 116 -4.24 7.42 -2.61
CA ILE A 116 -4.67 7.54 -1.21
C ILE A 116 -5.04 6.17 -0.66
N SER A 117 -4.29 5.73 0.33
CA SER A 117 -4.46 4.43 1.00
C SER A 117 -5.20 4.57 2.33
N PRO A 118 -5.77 3.47 2.87
CA PRO A 118 -6.32 3.45 4.23
C PRO A 118 -5.32 3.87 5.33
N ARG A 119 -4.00 3.76 5.08
CA ARG A 119 -2.98 4.25 6.02
C ARG A 119 -3.00 5.78 6.14
N ASN A 120 -3.33 6.49 5.06
CA ASN A 120 -3.49 7.95 5.10
C ASN A 120 -4.64 8.34 6.04
N LEU A 121 -5.74 7.59 6.02
CA LEU A 121 -6.90 7.83 6.89
C LEU A 121 -6.55 7.57 8.36
N GLU A 122 -5.81 6.49 8.63
CA GLU A 122 -5.29 6.23 9.98
C GLU A 122 -4.42 7.38 10.47
N TYR A 123 -3.53 7.89 9.62
CA TYR A 123 -2.68 9.03 9.93
C TYR A 123 -3.51 10.30 10.22
N TRP A 124 -4.50 10.63 9.38
CA TRP A 124 -5.42 11.74 9.62
C TRP A 124 -6.17 11.60 10.95
N ALA A 125 -6.65 10.39 11.26
CA ALA A 125 -7.34 10.09 12.50
C ALA A 125 -6.43 10.30 13.73
N ARG A 126 -5.15 9.92 13.63
CA ARG A 126 -4.16 10.15 14.69
C ARG A 126 -3.83 11.63 14.85
N LEU A 127 -3.63 12.37 13.76
CA LEU A 127 -3.34 13.81 13.82
C LEU A 127 -4.51 14.64 14.36
N ALA A 128 -5.75 14.28 14.03
CA ALA A 128 -6.94 14.94 14.55
C ALA A 128 -7.07 14.88 16.10
N LYS A 129 -6.31 13.99 16.75
CA LYS A 129 -6.19 13.93 18.21
C LYS A 129 -5.25 15.01 18.76
N TYR A 130 -4.21 15.37 18.01
CA TYR A 130 -3.17 16.31 18.44
C TYR A 130 -3.51 17.76 18.08
N GLU A 131 -4.20 17.97 16.96
CA GLU A 131 -4.68 19.29 16.56
C GLU A 131 -6.17 19.40 16.85
N GLY A 132 -6.57 20.34 17.70
CA GLY A 132 -7.94 20.55 18.19
C GLY A 132 -8.99 20.96 17.12
N TYR A 133 -8.96 20.38 15.92
CA TYR A 133 -9.86 20.63 14.80
C TYR A 133 -11.34 20.36 15.12
N ILE A 134 -11.65 19.56 16.14
CA ILE A 134 -13.03 19.35 16.61
C ILE A 134 -13.67 20.68 17.05
N LYS A 135 -12.89 21.69 17.46
CA LYS A 135 -13.41 23.05 17.75
C LYS A 135 -13.56 23.97 16.53
N SER A 136 -12.91 23.68 15.40
CA SER A 136 -12.88 24.57 14.23
C SER A 136 -13.99 24.29 13.22
N CYS A 137 -14.46 23.04 13.10
CA CYS A 137 -15.58 22.72 12.20
C CYS A 137 -16.95 23.28 12.65
N GLY A 138 -17.04 23.81 13.88
CA GLY A 138 -18.27 24.39 14.44
C GLY A 138 -18.27 25.92 14.56
N LYS A 139 -17.19 26.61 14.16
CA LYS A 139 -17.11 28.07 14.25
C LYS A 139 -16.96 28.69 12.87
N ASN A 140 -18.10 28.77 12.16
CA ASN A 140 -18.34 29.90 11.27
C ASN A 140 -18.25 31.17 12.10
N ASN A 141 -17.09 31.80 12.15
CA ASN A 141 -16.97 33.21 12.49
C ASN A 141 -15.82 33.77 11.65
N TYR A 142 -16.20 34.34 10.51
CA TYR A 142 -15.42 35.36 9.83
C TYR A 142 -15.14 36.48 10.85
N THR A 143 -13.95 36.49 11.44
CA THR A 143 -13.46 37.65 12.19
C THR A 143 -12.18 38.12 11.53
N ARG A 144 -12.38 38.88 10.45
CA ARG A 144 -11.64 40.07 10.03
C ARG A 144 -10.37 40.35 10.87
N CYS A 145 -9.20 39.94 10.38
CA CYS A 145 -7.93 40.54 10.79
C CYS A 145 -7.90 41.99 10.27
N LYS A 146 -7.94 42.97 11.18
CA LYS A 146 -7.50 44.33 10.87
C LYS A 146 -5.97 44.37 10.92
N MET A 147 -5.37 45.01 9.90
CA MET A 147 -4.01 45.57 9.96
C MET A 147 -3.94 46.65 11.04
#